data_AF-A0A1R1Y3B3-F1
#
_entry.id   AF-A0A1R1Y3B3-F1
#
_cell.length_a   1.000
_cell.length_b   1.000
_cell.length_c   1.000
_cell.angle_alpha   90.00
_cell.angle_beta   90.00
_cell.angle_gamma   90.00
#
_symmetry.space_group_name_H-M   'P 1'
#
loop_
_entity.id
_entity.type
_entity.pdbx_description
1 polymer ?
#
loop_
_entity_poly.entity_id
_entity_poly.type
_entity_poly.pdbx_seq_one_letter_code
_entity_poly.pdbx_strand_id
1 'polypeptide(L)'
;MYRTVKRLGIPDSNIILMLADDMACNPRNKRPGAVFDSPDKLVDLYGDNVEVDYRGYEVTVENFIRLLTGRVSSDTPRSKRLLTDEKSNILIYMTGHGGDEFLKFQDFNEISGYDIADAFAQMWEKKRYNEILFMIDTCQANTMYQAFYSPNIVAVGSSNKGQNSYSFDSYNPELISSNPGVRTDLFKRKLEDTLISDFFGAEQNIELTVNPIKLEKNVYEKKENEIDHTPLSAILLI
;
A
#
# COMPACT_ATOMS: atom_id res chain seq x y z
N MET A 1 -5.17 4.32 0.17
CA MET A 1 -5.32 2.85 -0.02
C MET A 1 -6.10 2.18 1.11
N TYR A 2 -5.69 2.29 2.38
CA TYR A 2 -6.39 1.67 3.54
C TYR A 2 -7.92 1.87 3.52
N ARG A 3 -8.40 3.12 3.42
CA ARG A 3 -9.85 3.39 3.37
C ARG A 3 -10.54 2.76 2.17
N THR A 4 -9.87 2.66 1.02
CA THR A 4 -10.41 2.01 -0.17
C THR A 4 -10.70 0.55 0.12
N VAL A 5 -9.73 -0.16 0.72
CA VAL A 5 -9.85 -1.60 0.97
C VAL A 5 -10.85 -1.92 2.09
N LYS A 6 -10.91 -1.04 3.10
CA LYS A 6 -11.98 -1.06 4.10
C LYS A 6 -13.36 -0.91 3.47
N ARG A 7 -13.53 0.02 2.54
CA ARG A 7 -14.81 0.23 1.82
C ARG A 7 -15.17 -0.95 0.91
N LEU A 8 -14.19 -1.72 0.47
CA LEU A 8 -14.40 -2.97 -0.28
C LEU A 8 -14.74 -4.17 0.62
N GLY A 9 -14.75 -3.99 1.94
CA GLY A 9 -15.19 -5.00 2.90
C GLY A 9 -14.07 -5.75 3.62
N ILE A 10 -12.80 -5.39 3.40
CA ILE A 10 -11.69 -6.04 4.09
C ILE A 10 -11.70 -5.67 5.59
N PRO A 11 -11.71 -6.65 6.51
CA PRO A 11 -11.61 -6.40 7.94
C PRO A 11 -10.18 -6.00 8.34
N ASP A 12 -10.02 -5.25 9.44
CA ASP A 12 -8.70 -4.84 9.93
C ASP A 12 -7.80 -6.03 10.29
N SER A 13 -8.40 -7.16 10.66
CA SER A 13 -7.66 -8.41 10.91
C SER A 13 -6.89 -8.94 9.69
N ASN A 14 -7.19 -8.42 8.51
CA ASN A 14 -6.58 -8.78 7.24
C ASN A 14 -5.83 -7.59 6.62
N ILE A 15 -5.61 -6.51 7.37
CA ILE A 15 -4.87 -5.35 6.90
C ILE A 15 -3.71 -5.12 7.87
N ILE A 16 -2.49 -5.06 7.35
CA ILE A 16 -1.33 -4.63 8.10
C ILE A 16 -0.91 -3.26 7.58
N LEU A 17 -1.06 -2.23 8.41
CA LEU A 17 -0.65 -0.86 8.11
C LEU A 17 0.62 -0.49 8.87
N MET A 18 1.66 -0.15 8.12
CA MET A 18 2.92 0.37 8.64
C MET A 18 3.09 1.84 8.24
N LEU A 19 3.12 2.74 9.23
CA LEU A 19 3.34 4.18 9.02
C LEU A 19 4.67 4.59 9.64
N ALA A 20 5.64 4.96 8.79
CA ALA A 20 6.93 5.42 9.25
C ALA A 20 6.81 6.78 9.97
N ASP A 21 6.00 7.67 9.41
CA ASP A 21 5.76 8.99 9.99
C ASP A 21 4.36 9.11 10.60
N ASP A 22 4.29 9.63 11.83
CA ASP A 22 3.03 9.97 12.48
C ASP A 22 2.66 11.43 12.19
N MET A 23 2.13 11.66 10.99
CA MET A 23 1.74 13.01 10.55
C MET A 23 0.49 13.52 11.27
N ALA A 24 -0.37 12.62 11.76
CA ALA A 24 -1.53 12.97 12.55
C ALA A 24 -1.13 13.62 13.89
N CYS A 25 -0.08 13.11 14.53
CA CYS A 25 0.45 13.64 15.80
C CYS A 25 1.60 14.66 15.64
N ASN A 26 1.98 15.02 14.41
CA ASN A 26 3.10 15.93 14.16
C ASN A 26 2.79 17.34 14.72
N PRO A 27 3.69 17.98 15.49
CA PRO A 27 3.47 19.34 16.02
C PRO A 27 3.27 20.41 14.95
N ARG A 28 3.73 20.18 13.71
CA ARG A 28 3.51 21.07 12.57
C ARG A 28 2.12 20.90 11.95
N ASN A 29 1.40 19.82 12.29
CA ASN A 29 0.06 19.59 11.78
C ASN A 29 -0.92 20.56 12.44
N LYS A 30 -1.46 21.47 11.62
CA LYS A 30 -2.47 22.46 12.06
C LYS A 30 -3.82 21.83 12.43
N ARG A 31 -4.02 20.54 12.13
CA ARG A 31 -5.21 19.75 12.48
C ARG A 31 -4.79 18.45 13.18
N PRO A 32 -4.49 18.50 14.48
CA PRO A 32 -4.06 17.33 15.24
C PRO A 32 -5.05 16.16 15.11
N GLY A 33 -4.53 14.95 14.94
CA GLY A 33 -5.33 13.73 14.83
C GLY A 33 -5.98 13.49 13.46
N ALA A 34 -5.73 14.35 12.47
CA ALA A 34 -6.31 14.21 11.13
C ALA A 34 -5.25 14.28 10.03
N VAL A 35 -5.48 13.53 8.95
CA VAL A 35 -4.64 13.51 7.74
C VAL A 35 -5.55 13.61 6.53
N PHE A 36 -5.20 14.42 5.53
CA PHE A 36 -6.02 14.62 4.34
C PHE A 36 -5.18 14.39 3.09
N ASP A 37 -5.75 13.77 2.06
CA ASP A 37 -5.11 13.56 0.74
C ASP A 37 -5.31 14.74 -0.23
N SER A 38 -6.16 15.71 0.13
CA SER A 38 -6.55 16.77 -0.77
C SER A 38 -6.64 18.14 -0.09
N PRO A 39 -6.41 19.25 -0.83
CA PRO A 39 -6.46 20.60 -0.26
C PRO A 39 -7.82 21.01 0.29
N ASP A 40 -8.90 20.48 -0.28
CA ASP A 40 -10.29 20.70 0.16
C ASP A 40 -10.62 19.95 1.47
N LYS A 41 -9.77 19.01 1.90
CA LYS A 41 -9.84 18.32 3.21
C LYS A 41 -11.20 17.70 3.48
N LEU A 42 -11.82 17.16 2.43
CA LEU A 42 -13.16 16.58 2.50
C LEU A 42 -13.20 15.26 3.25
N VAL A 43 -12.12 14.50 3.20
CA VAL A 43 -12.02 13.17 3.79
C VAL A 43 -10.82 13.11 4.72
N ASP A 44 -11.08 12.98 6.02
CA ASP A 44 -10.02 12.61 6.97
C ASP A 44 -9.64 11.14 6.73
N LEU A 45 -8.40 10.93 6.30
CA LEU A 45 -7.82 9.64 6.04
C LEU A 45 -7.46 8.90 7.32
N TYR A 46 -7.13 9.62 8.40
CA TYR A 46 -6.76 9.04 9.69
C TYR A 46 -8.03 8.71 10.48
N GLY A 47 -8.76 9.70 10.98
CA GLY A 47 -10.04 9.53 11.68
C GLY A 47 -10.06 8.44 12.75
N ASP A 48 -11.26 8.03 13.17
CA ASP A 48 -11.42 7.10 14.30
C ASP A 48 -11.24 5.61 13.94
N ASN A 49 -11.17 5.26 12.66
CA ASN A 49 -11.32 3.88 12.17
C ASN A 49 -10.04 3.30 11.52
N VAL A 50 -8.89 3.96 11.67
CA VAL A 50 -7.62 3.45 11.16
C VAL A 50 -6.89 2.68 12.26
N GLU A 51 -6.69 1.39 12.04
CA GLU A 51 -5.79 0.54 12.81
C GLU A 51 -4.39 0.65 12.18
N VAL A 52 -3.42 1.09 12.97
CA VAL A 52 -2.01 1.14 12.55
C VAL A 52 -1.24 0.13 13.38
N ASP A 53 -0.75 -0.91 12.72
CA ASP A 53 -0.06 -2.01 13.36
C ASP A 53 1.36 -1.65 13.72
N TYR A 54 2.11 -1.08 12.78
CA TYR A 54 3.49 -0.64 13.01
C TYR A 54 3.59 0.87 12.87
N ARG A 55 4.04 1.55 13.93
CA ARG A 55 4.20 3.01 13.98
C ARG A 55 5.64 3.40 14.22
N GLY A 56 6.10 4.44 13.55
CA GLY A 56 7.39 5.07 13.86
C GLY A 56 8.52 4.05 13.89
N TYR A 57 9.25 3.98 15.00
CA TYR A 57 10.41 3.10 15.20
C TYR A 57 10.15 1.60 14.98
N GLU A 58 8.89 1.15 14.98
CA GLU A 58 8.57 -0.25 14.64
C GLU A 58 8.58 -0.52 13.13
N VAL A 59 8.54 0.52 12.30
CA VAL A 59 8.59 0.43 10.83
C VAL A 59 10.04 0.31 10.39
N THR A 60 10.56 -0.92 10.41
CA THR A 60 11.91 -1.27 9.99
C THR A 60 11.89 -2.30 8.87
N VAL A 61 12.96 -2.33 8.07
CA VAL A 61 13.17 -3.35 7.03
C VAL A 61 13.11 -4.75 7.64
N GLU A 62 13.75 -4.95 8.78
CA GLU A 62 13.75 -6.22 9.51
C GLU A 62 12.34 -6.69 9.89
N ASN A 63 11.51 -5.80 10.44
CA ASN A 63 10.14 -6.15 10.81
C ASN A 63 9.28 -6.47 9.59
N PHE A 64 9.43 -5.72 8.50
CA PHE A 64 8.72 -5.98 7.25
C PHE A 64 9.09 -7.35 6.64
N ILE A 65 10.39 -7.67 6.57
CA ILE A 65 10.86 -8.98 6.07
C ILE A 65 10.41 -10.12 6.99
N ARG A 66 10.47 -9.95 8.31
CA ARG A 66 9.97 -10.94 9.28
C ARG A 66 8.47 -11.17 9.14
N LEU A 67 7.69 -10.11 8.92
CA LEU A 67 6.26 -10.18 8.69
C LEU A 67 5.95 -11.04 7.46
N LEU A 68 6.56 -10.73 6.31
CA LEU A 68 6.38 -11.48 5.06
C LEU A 68 6.76 -12.95 5.21
N THR A 69 7.93 -13.22 5.79
CA THR A 69 8.48 -14.58 5.93
C THR A 69 7.89 -15.39 7.10
N GLY A 70 6.99 -14.78 7.90
CA GLY A 70 6.39 -15.40 9.08
C GLY A 70 7.37 -15.65 10.23
N ARG A 71 8.52 -14.96 10.25
CA ARG A 71 9.59 -15.11 11.26
C ARG A 71 9.39 -14.14 12.43
N VAL A 72 8.22 -14.21 13.06
CA VAL A 72 7.83 -13.39 14.22
C VAL A 72 7.77 -14.25 15.49
N SER A 73 7.88 -13.62 16.67
CA SER A 73 7.81 -14.33 17.95
C SER A 73 6.42 -14.95 18.16
N SER A 74 6.36 -16.04 18.94
CA SER A 74 5.09 -16.65 19.42
C SER A 74 4.24 -15.69 20.24
N ASP A 75 4.84 -14.65 20.80
CA ASP A 75 4.17 -13.64 21.61
C ASP A 75 3.73 -12.40 20.80
N THR A 76 4.13 -12.31 19.52
CA THR A 76 3.72 -11.20 18.65
C THR A 76 2.19 -11.16 18.53
N PRO A 77 1.53 -10.00 18.76
CA PRO A 77 0.08 -9.89 18.65
C PRO A 77 -0.44 -10.32 17.28
N ARG A 78 -1.68 -10.83 17.21
CA ARG A 78 -2.29 -11.28 15.94
C ARG A 78 -2.33 -10.18 14.88
N SER A 79 -2.64 -8.94 15.26
CA SER A 79 -2.67 -7.77 14.35
C SER A 79 -1.30 -7.45 13.75
N LYS A 80 -0.20 -7.95 14.33
CA LYS A 80 1.17 -7.80 13.82
C LYS A 80 1.68 -9.05 13.08
N ARG A 81 0.77 -9.86 12.52
CA ARG A 81 1.10 -11.11 11.82
C ARG A 81 0.39 -11.19 10.49
N LEU A 82 1.14 -11.54 9.45
CA LEU A 82 0.59 -11.90 8.15
C LEU A 82 0.18 -13.38 8.18
N LEU A 83 -1.10 -13.66 8.44
CA LEU A 83 -1.63 -15.02 8.59
C LEU A 83 -2.11 -15.61 7.27
N THR A 84 -1.21 -15.75 6.31
CA THR A 84 -1.50 -16.24 4.94
C THR A 84 -1.01 -17.67 4.71
N ASP A 85 -1.60 -18.30 3.69
CA ASP A 85 -1.36 -19.68 3.24
C ASP A 85 -1.34 -19.78 1.70
N GLU A 86 -1.28 -21.00 1.15
CA GLU A 86 -1.22 -21.23 -0.30
C GLU A 86 -2.49 -20.83 -1.07
N LYS A 87 -3.56 -20.42 -0.39
CA LYS A 87 -4.82 -19.98 -1.00
C LYS A 87 -5.02 -18.48 -0.89
N SER A 88 -4.13 -17.80 -0.17
CA SER A 88 -4.23 -16.37 0.13
C SER A 88 -3.75 -15.53 -1.05
N ASN A 89 -4.59 -14.61 -1.53
CA ASN A 89 -4.16 -13.56 -2.45
C ASN A 89 -3.74 -12.34 -1.63
N ILE A 90 -2.59 -11.76 -1.92
CA ILE A 90 -2.00 -10.69 -1.11
C ILE A 90 -1.85 -9.43 -1.97
N LEU A 91 -2.28 -8.28 -1.46
CA LEU A 91 -1.88 -6.98 -1.99
C LEU A 91 -0.79 -6.38 -1.10
N ILE A 92 0.33 -6.01 -1.71
CA ILE A 92 1.37 -5.24 -1.04
C ILE A 92 1.46 -3.89 -1.75
N TYR A 93 1.12 -2.83 -1.04
CA TYR A 93 1.27 -1.45 -1.49
C TYR A 93 2.35 -0.75 -0.68
N MET A 94 3.37 -0.25 -1.35
CA MET A 94 4.47 0.50 -0.73
C MET A 94 4.55 1.89 -1.35
N THR A 95 4.72 2.92 -0.53
CA THR A 95 4.97 4.28 -1.00
C THR A 95 5.99 4.97 -0.11
N GLY A 96 6.79 5.85 -0.69
CA GLY A 96 7.82 6.61 0.00
C GLY A 96 8.89 7.12 -0.95
N HIS A 97 10.03 7.50 -0.39
CA HIS A 97 11.20 7.89 -1.18
C HIS A 97 12.04 6.67 -1.57
N GLY A 98 12.61 6.70 -2.77
CA GLY A 98 13.43 5.61 -3.28
C GLY A 98 14.24 6.02 -4.50
N GLY A 99 14.81 5.03 -5.15
CA GLY A 99 15.66 5.21 -6.32
C GLY A 99 15.90 3.89 -7.04
N ASP A 100 17.03 3.80 -7.74
CA ASP A 100 17.40 2.61 -8.51
C ASP A 100 17.57 1.41 -7.56
N GLU A 101 16.58 0.52 -7.58
CA GLU A 101 16.51 -0.74 -6.84
C GLU A 101 16.37 -0.62 -5.31
N PHE A 102 16.00 0.55 -4.77
CA PHE A 102 15.75 0.71 -3.33
C PHE A 102 14.56 1.63 -2.96
N LEU A 103 14.02 1.41 -1.76
CA LEU A 103 13.06 2.27 -1.07
C LEU A 103 13.55 2.56 0.35
N LYS A 104 13.46 3.81 0.80
CA LYS A 104 13.87 4.25 2.13
C LYS A 104 12.85 3.89 3.21
N PHE A 105 13.36 3.51 4.37
CA PHE A 105 12.63 3.31 5.62
C PHE A 105 13.21 4.27 6.67
N GLN A 106 12.36 5.13 7.24
CA GLN A 106 12.75 6.04 8.33
C GLN A 106 13.99 6.91 7.99
N ASP A 107 14.18 7.30 6.72
CA ASP A 107 15.32 8.07 6.18
C ASP A 107 16.73 7.50 6.33
N PHE A 108 16.96 6.51 7.21
CA PHE A 108 18.29 5.96 7.52
C PHE A 108 18.55 4.58 6.92
N ASN A 109 17.50 3.79 6.71
CA ASN A 109 17.61 2.44 6.18
C ASN A 109 16.98 2.35 4.80
N GLU A 110 17.38 1.35 4.03
CA GLU A 110 16.88 1.10 2.70
C GLU A 110 16.54 -0.38 2.57
N ILE A 111 15.42 -0.68 1.91
CA ILE A 111 15.10 -2.01 1.43
C ILE A 111 15.38 -2.06 -0.06
N SER A 112 16.07 -3.10 -0.52
CA SER A 112 16.32 -3.30 -1.94
C SER A 112 15.23 -4.14 -2.61
N GLY A 113 15.12 -4.06 -3.93
CA GLY A 113 14.30 -4.98 -4.72
C GLY A 113 14.70 -6.45 -4.52
N TYR A 114 15.98 -6.72 -4.25
CA TYR A 114 16.48 -8.08 -3.97
C TYR A 114 16.00 -8.61 -2.62
N ASP A 115 15.96 -7.77 -1.58
CA ASP A 115 15.44 -8.18 -0.26
C ASP A 115 13.98 -8.64 -0.36
N ILE A 116 13.18 -7.92 -1.16
CA ILE A 116 11.77 -8.27 -1.42
C ILE A 116 11.69 -9.55 -2.26
N ALA A 117 12.53 -9.69 -3.29
CA ALA A 117 12.58 -10.90 -4.12
C ALA A 117 12.87 -12.16 -3.27
N ASP A 118 13.84 -12.08 -2.38
CA ASP A 118 14.22 -13.17 -1.49
C ASP A 118 13.16 -13.46 -0.42
N ALA A 119 12.45 -12.44 0.06
CA ALA A 119 11.29 -12.63 0.94
C ALA A 119 10.16 -13.37 0.20
N PHE A 120 9.84 -12.98 -1.03
CA PHE A 120 8.82 -13.66 -1.85
C PHE A 120 9.21 -15.10 -2.18
N ALA A 121 10.49 -15.37 -2.44
CA ALA A 121 10.99 -16.72 -2.62
C ALA A 121 10.73 -17.60 -1.39
N GLN A 122 11.04 -17.09 -0.21
CA GLN A 122 10.75 -17.80 1.03
C GLN A 122 9.25 -17.98 1.27
N MET A 123 8.42 -16.98 0.94
CA MET A 123 6.97 -17.11 1.03
C MET A 123 6.45 -18.19 0.09
N TRP A 124 6.98 -18.28 -1.13
CA TRP A 124 6.62 -19.30 -2.11
C TRP A 124 6.99 -20.71 -1.63
N GLU A 125 8.24 -20.90 -1.20
CA GLU A 125 8.72 -22.19 -0.66
C GLU A 125 7.92 -22.65 0.56
N LYS A 126 7.51 -21.70 1.41
CA LYS A 126 6.71 -21.95 2.61
C LYS A 126 5.21 -21.96 2.34
N LYS A 127 4.76 -21.89 1.08
CA LYS A 127 3.34 -21.92 0.70
C LYS A 127 2.51 -20.86 1.43
N ARG A 128 2.97 -19.61 1.42
CA ARG A 128 2.34 -18.50 2.14
C ARG A 128 1.53 -17.56 1.25
N TYR A 129 1.40 -17.85 -0.03
CA TYR A 129 0.51 -17.13 -0.93
C TYR A 129 0.09 -18.01 -2.10
N ASN A 130 -1.08 -17.70 -2.66
CA ASN A 130 -1.53 -18.13 -3.98
C ASN A 130 -1.01 -17.16 -5.05
N GLU A 131 -1.34 -15.87 -4.88
CA GLU A 131 -0.98 -14.78 -5.80
C GLU A 131 -0.62 -13.50 -5.04
N ILE A 132 0.31 -12.71 -5.58
CA ILE A 132 0.69 -11.40 -5.04
C ILE A 132 0.45 -10.33 -6.10
N LEU A 133 -0.26 -9.27 -5.73
CA LEU A 133 -0.23 -7.99 -6.42
C LEU A 133 0.71 -7.06 -5.65
N PHE A 134 1.85 -6.74 -6.26
CA PHE A 134 2.83 -5.83 -5.69
C PHE A 134 2.71 -4.46 -6.37
N MET A 135 2.38 -3.43 -5.61
CA MET A 135 2.25 -2.06 -6.07
C MET A 135 3.24 -1.18 -5.33
N ILE A 136 4.03 -0.41 -6.06
CA ILE A 136 5.02 0.48 -5.45
C ILE A 136 5.00 1.87 -6.10
N ASP A 137 4.91 2.90 -5.25
CA ASP A 137 4.90 4.30 -5.67
C ASP A 137 6.06 5.07 -5.07
N THR A 138 7.09 5.27 -5.89
CA THR A 138 8.34 5.95 -5.55
C THR A 138 9.08 6.35 -6.83
N CYS A 139 10.14 7.15 -6.73
CA CYS A 139 11.08 7.37 -7.83
C CYS A 139 11.75 6.05 -8.26
N GLN A 140 11.83 5.83 -9.57
CA GLN A 140 12.37 4.62 -10.19
C GLN A 140 11.70 3.32 -9.72
N ALA A 141 10.41 3.38 -9.35
CA ALA A 141 9.62 2.27 -8.82
C ALA A 141 9.75 0.97 -9.63
N ASN A 142 9.86 1.06 -10.96
CA ASN A 142 9.90 -0.10 -11.85
C ASN A 142 11.17 -0.95 -11.71
N THR A 143 12.21 -0.42 -11.04
CA THR A 143 13.45 -1.15 -10.75
C THR A 143 13.28 -2.14 -9.60
N MET A 144 12.36 -1.87 -8.67
CA MET A 144 12.16 -2.65 -7.44
C MET A 144 11.71 -4.09 -7.70
N TYR A 145 10.99 -4.35 -8.79
CA TYR A 145 10.48 -5.68 -9.12
C TYR A 145 11.24 -6.39 -10.23
N GLN A 146 12.35 -5.83 -10.73
CA GLN A 146 13.16 -6.48 -11.78
C GLN A 146 13.83 -7.76 -11.27
N ALA A 147 14.23 -7.77 -10.01
CA ALA A 147 14.85 -8.90 -9.36
C ALA A 147 13.86 -10.01 -8.98
N PHE A 148 12.53 -9.83 -9.15
CA PHE A 148 11.57 -10.86 -8.76
C PHE A 148 11.72 -12.11 -9.63
N TYR A 149 11.73 -13.28 -8.99
CA TYR A 149 11.86 -14.58 -9.65
C TYR A 149 10.87 -15.63 -9.15
N SER A 150 10.06 -15.29 -8.15
CA SER A 150 8.99 -16.17 -7.66
C SER A 150 7.73 -16.07 -8.52
N PRO A 151 7.01 -17.18 -8.75
CA PRO A 151 5.85 -17.19 -9.61
C PRO A 151 4.63 -16.56 -8.93
N ASN A 152 3.59 -16.35 -9.71
CA ASN A 152 2.28 -15.83 -9.32
C ASN A 152 2.33 -14.41 -8.73
N ILE A 153 3.18 -13.55 -9.30
CA ILE A 153 3.32 -12.15 -8.90
C ILE A 153 3.02 -11.24 -10.08
N VAL A 154 2.10 -10.30 -9.91
CA VAL A 154 1.96 -9.11 -10.78
C VAL A 154 2.56 -7.94 -10.03
N ALA A 155 3.46 -7.20 -10.69
CA ALA A 155 4.05 -6.00 -10.10
C ALA A 155 3.69 -4.76 -10.93
N VAL A 156 3.40 -3.66 -10.24
CA VAL A 156 3.08 -2.35 -10.83
C VAL A 156 3.90 -1.28 -10.12
N GLY A 157 4.55 -0.41 -10.89
CA GLY A 157 5.32 0.72 -10.38
C GLY A 157 4.89 2.03 -11.02
N SER A 158 5.11 3.15 -10.32
CA SER A 158 4.70 4.48 -10.80
C SER A 158 5.68 5.15 -11.76
N SER A 159 6.95 4.71 -11.83
CA SER A 159 8.00 5.40 -12.60
C SER A 159 9.11 4.47 -13.12
N ASN A 160 9.60 4.73 -14.34
CA ASN A 160 10.72 4.00 -14.94
C ASN A 160 12.07 4.34 -14.30
N LYS A 161 13.08 3.51 -14.57
CA LYS A 161 14.48 3.80 -14.25
C LYS A 161 14.87 5.18 -14.82
N GLY A 162 15.53 6.00 -14.00
CA GLY A 162 15.90 7.38 -14.35
C GLY A 162 14.78 8.42 -14.28
N GLN A 163 13.55 8.04 -13.90
CA GLN A 163 12.43 8.97 -13.70
C GLN A 163 12.10 9.15 -12.21
N ASN A 164 11.68 10.37 -11.85
CA ASN A 164 11.13 10.66 -10.53
C ASN A 164 9.63 10.30 -10.50
N SER A 165 9.09 9.99 -9.32
CA SER A 165 7.64 10.03 -9.07
C SER A 165 7.29 11.39 -8.47
N TYR A 166 6.22 12.01 -8.94
CA TYR A 166 5.83 13.36 -8.55
C TYR A 166 4.62 13.32 -7.60
N SER A 167 4.70 14.06 -6.50
CA SER A 167 3.56 14.30 -5.62
C SER A 167 2.52 15.17 -6.30
N PHE A 168 1.26 14.90 -5.96
CA PHE A 168 0.09 15.44 -6.62
C PHE A 168 -0.06 16.96 -6.46
N ASP A 169 0.19 17.71 -7.53
CA ASP A 169 -0.30 19.09 -7.75
C ASP A 169 -0.73 19.32 -9.22
N SER A 170 -0.75 18.26 -10.03
CA SER A 170 -1.02 18.34 -11.47
C SER A 170 -1.50 16.99 -12.01
N TYR A 171 -2.61 17.02 -12.77
CA TYR A 171 -3.06 15.90 -13.63
C TYR A 171 -2.61 16.06 -15.09
N ASN A 172 -1.74 17.04 -15.39
CA ASN A 172 -1.24 17.24 -16.74
C ASN A 172 -0.20 16.15 -17.07
N PRO A 173 -0.45 15.28 -18.06
CA PRO A 173 0.51 14.24 -18.46
C PRO A 173 1.89 14.79 -18.87
N GLU A 174 1.97 16.04 -19.33
CA GLU A 174 3.25 16.69 -19.66
C GLU A 174 4.05 17.08 -18.42
N LEU A 175 3.38 17.31 -17.30
CA LEU A 175 3.99 17.64 -16.01
C LEU A 175 4.26 16.37 -15.17
N ILE A 176 3.45 15.32 -15.37
CA ILE A 176 3.68 13.99 -14.81
C ILE A 176 4.76 13.31 -15.67
N SER A 177 6.02 13.66 -15.45
CA SER A 177 7.16 13.11 -16.17
C SER A 177 7.59 11.73 -15.61
N SER A 178 6.61 10.84 -15.42
CA SER A 178 6.78 9.49 -14.89
C SER A 178 5.89 8.51 -15.65
N ASN A 179 6.47 7.42 -16.13
CA ASN A 179 5.74 6.38 -16.84
C ASN A 179 5.55 5.16 -15.93
N PRO A 180 4.30 4.76 -15.63
CA PRO A 180 4.06 3.56 -14.85
C PRO A 180 4.48 2.32 -15.64
N GLY A 181 4.93 1.30 -14.93
CA GLY A 181 5.31 0.01 -15.49
C GLY A 181 4.50 -1.11 -14.87
N VAL A 182 4.35 -2.21 -15.62
CA VAL A 182 3.71 -3.43 -15.16
C VAL A 182 4.59 -4.62 -15.56
N ARG A 183 4.80 -5.56 -14.64
CA ARG A 183 5.50 -6.82 -14.88
C ARG A 183 4.58 -7.99 -14.61
N THR A 184 4.42 -8.86 -15.60
CA THR A 184 3.40 -9.92 -15.62
C THR A 184 3.93 -11.29 -16.05
N ASP A 185 5.18 -11.40 -16.48
CA ASP A 185 5.82 -12.67 -16.90
C ASP A 185 5.82 -13.73 -15.79
N LEU A 186 5.81 -13.30 -14.53
CA LEU A 186 5.73 -14.17 -13.36
C LEU A 186 4.30 -14.63 -13.05
N PHE A 187 3.28 -14.01 -13.65
CA PHE A 187 1.88 -14.27 -13.36
C PHE A 187 1.25 -15.21 -14.39
N LYS A 188 0.63 -16.29 -13.91
CA LYS A 188 0.17 -17.37 -14.78
C LYS A 188 -1.18 -17.10 -15.45
N ARG A 189 -2.08 -16.38 -14.77
CA ARG A 189 -3.40 -16.05 -15.33
C ARG A 189 -3.26 -14.91 -16.32
N LYS A 190 -4.15 -14.88 -17.30
CA LYS A 190 -4.24 -13.71 -18.18
C LYS A 190 -4.80 -12.54 -17.41
N LEU A 191 -4.21 -11.36 -17.59
CA LEU A 191 -4.68 -10.15 -16.91
C LEU A 191 -6.10 -9.74 -17.32
N GLU A 192 -6.51 -10.03 -18.55
CA GLU A 192 -7.87 -9.74 -19.06
C GLU A 192 -8.96 -10.48 -18.27
N ASP A 193 -8.63 -11.64 -17.72
CA ASP A 193 -9.53 -12.48 -16.92
C ASP A 193 -9.28 -12.33 -15.41
N THR A 194 -8.31 -11.52 -15.01
CA THR A 194 -7.89 -11.35 -13.61
C THR A 194 -8.56 -10.11 -13.04
N LEU A 195 -9.48 -10.32 -12.10
CA LEU A 195 -10.15 -9.20 -11.46
C LEU A 195 -9.26 -8.63 -10.37
N ILE A 196 -9.15 -7.31 -10.35
CA ILE A 196 -8.48 -6.59 -9.27
C ILE A 196 -9.11 -6.94 -7.91
N SER A 197 -10.42 -7.22 -7.86
CA SER A 197 -11.13 -7.67 -6.67
C SER A 197 -10.63 -8.99 -6.09
N ASP A 198 -9.95 -9.83 -6.88
CA ASP A 198 -9.36 -11.09 -6.40
C ASP A 198 -8.27 -10.83 -5.35
N PHE A 199 -7.61 -9.67 -5.39
CA PHE A 199 -6.58 -9.23 -4.43
C PHE A 199 -7.14 -8.37 -3.30
N PHE A 200 -8.34 -7.82 -3.47
CA PHE A 200 -9.03 -7.02 -2.46
C PHE A 200 -10.05 -7.83 -1.67
N GLY A 201 -10.02 -9.17 -1.76
CA GLY A 201 -10.70 -10.12 -0.87
C GLY A 201 -12.14 -9.76 -0.51
N ALA A 202 -12.94 -9.28 -1.47
CA ALA A 202 -14.28 -8.81 -1.19
C ALA A 202 -15.24 -9.99 -0.90
N GLU A 203 -15.23 -10.48 0.33
CA GLU A 203 -16.36 -11.24 0.89
C GLU A 203 -17.42 -10.21 1.29
N GLN A 204 -18.22 -9.75 0.32
CA GLN A 204 -19.38 -8.91 0.63
C GLN A 204 -20.40 -9.76 1.38
N ASN A 205 -20.52 -9.54 2.69
CA ASN A 205 -21.69 -9.99 3.44
C ASN A 205 -22.91 -9.23 2.91
N ILE A 206 -23.67 -9.85 2.02
CA ILE A 206 -24.91 -9.28 1.49
C ILE A 206 -25.99 -9.42 2.57
N GLU A 207 -26.25 -8.35 3.32
CA GLU A 207 -27.51 -8.22 4.06
C GLU A 207 -28.60 -7.74 3.10
N LEU A 208 -29.52 -8.63 2.75
CA LEU A 208 -30.69 -8.30 1.95
C LEU A 208 -31.67 -7.47 2.79
N THR A 209 -31.68 -6.15 2.58
CA THR A 209 -32.67 -5.26 3.19
C THR A 209 -33.88 -5.11 2.27
N VAL A 210 -35.09 -5.28 2.80
CA VAL A 210 -36.36 -5.05 2.07
C VAL A 210 -36.77 -3.58 2.04
N ASN A 211 -36.01 -2.69 2.69
CA ASN A 211 -36.34 -1.28 2.85
C ASN A 211 -35.55 -0.41 1.86
N PRO A 212 -36.19 0.53 1.14
CA PRO A 212 -35.48 1.41 0.21
C PRO A 212 -34.51 2.34 0.94
N ILE A 213 -33.23 2.32 0.55
CA ILE A 213 -32.20 3.24 1.05
C ILE A 213 -32.31 4.57 0.29
N LYS A 214 -32.51 5.68 1.00
CA LYS A 214 -32.46 7.03 0.41
C LYS A 214 -31.02 7.54 0.39
N LEU A 215 -30.55 7.94 -0.79
CA LEU A 215 -29.23 8.54 -0.98
C LEU A 215 -29.36 10.08 -0.93
N GLU A 216 -28.57 10.73 -0.07
CA GLU A 216 -28.46 12.19 -0.05
C GLU A 216 -27.37 12.68 -1.01
N LYS A 217 -27.65 13.77 -1.72
CA LYS A 217 -26.73 14.41 -2.67
C LYS A 217 -25.97 15.54 -1.98
N ASN A 218 -24.64 15.47 -1.98
CA ASN A 218 -23.80 16.59 -1.55
C ASN A 218 -23.36 17.45 -2.73
N VAL A 219 -23.48 18.77 -2.57
CA VAL A 219 -23.08 19.84 -3.50
C VAL A 219 -21.76 20.43 -3.00
N TYR A 220 -20.75 20.56 -3.89
CA TYR A 220 -19.45 21.15 -3.57
C TYR A 220 -19.23 22.46 -4.32
N GLU A 221 -18.83 23.52 -3.60
CA GLU A 221 -18.22 24.75 -4.14
C GLU A 221 -16.77 24.89 -3.63
N LYS A 222 -15.90 25.40 -4.50
CA LYS A 222 -14.43 25.38 -4.39
C LYS A 222 -13.86 26.76 -4.00
N LYS A 223 -12.86 26.82 -3.12
CA LYS A 223 -11.83 27.89 -3.09
C LYS A 223 -10.46 27.33 -2.70
N GLU A 224 -9.44 27.74 -3.45
CA GLU A 224 -8.04 27.35 -3.37
C GLU A 224 -7.25 28.18 -2.34
N ASN A 225 -6.21 27.56 -1.76
CA ASN A 225 -4.94 28.18 -1.36
C ASN A 225 -3.88 27.09 -1.06
N GLU A 226 -2.63 27.34 -1.47
CA GLU A 226 -1.41 26.50 -1.41
C GLU A 226 -1.01 26.01 0.00
N ILE A 227 -0.48 24.78 0.07
CA ILE A 227 0.27 24.24 1.23
C ILE A 227 1.41 23.31 0.77
N ASP A 228 2.54 23.45 1.46
CA ASP A 228 3.78 22.67 1.48
C ASP A 228 3.60 21.14 1.65
N HIS A 229 4.31 20.34 0.82
CA HIS A 229 4.21 18.88 0.76
C HIS A 229 5.52 18.20 1.19
N THR A 230 5.44 17.34 2.20
CA THR A 230 6.40 16.26 2.44
C THR A 230 5.68 14.92 2.20
N PRO A 231 6.16 14.06 1.29
CA PRO A 231 5.49 12.80 1.00
C PRO A 231 5.66 11.81 2.17
N LEU A 232 4.59 11.08 2.47
CA LEU A 232 4.54 10.12 3.56
C LEU A 232 5.05 8.76 3.10
N SER A 233 5.93 8.14 3.87
CA SER A 233 6.31 6.73 3.66
C SER A 233 5.32 5.81 4.38
N ALA A 234 4.63 4.95 3.63
CA ALA A 234 3.64 4.03 4.15
C ALA A 234 3.69 2.68 3.43
N ILE A 235 3.48 1.60 4.18
CA ILE A 235 3.35 0.25 3.64
C ILE A 235 2.03 -0.33 4.12
N LEU A 236 1.26 -0.83 3.18
CA LEU A 236 -0.01 -1.51 3.41
C LEU A 236 0.10 -2.92 2.84
N LEU A 237 -0.06 -3.93 3.68
CA LEU A 237 -0.26 -5.30 3.26
C LEU A 237 -1.69 -5.72 3.53
N ILE A 238 -2.28 -6.47 2.62
CA ILE A 238 -3.66 -6.97 2.69
C ILE A 238 -3.65 -8.45 2.31
#